data_AF-A0A4R1Y292-F1
#
_entry.id   AF-A0A4R1Y292-F1
#
_cell.length_a   1.000
_cell.length_b   1.000
_cell.length_c   1.000
_cell.angle_alpha   90.00
_cell.angle_beta   90.00
_cell.angle_gamma   90.00
#
_symmetry.space_group_name_H-M   'P 1'
#
loop_
_entity.id
_entity.type
_entity.pdbx_description
1 polymer ?
#
loop_
_entity_poly.entity_id
_entity_poly.type
_entity_poly.pdbx_seq_one_letter_code
_entity_poly.pdbx_strand_id
1 'polypeptide(L)'
;MDAANLARLNDARRARRAAILLTDLENGNDSVVLEGDSVKPWLVPAVEAAFRSGRSTSIEVDGHRYFLNAHLPPAHIVIIGAVHISQILAQMASLAGFDVRIIDPRTAFATPERFLGIDLTADWPVDVLKDRPLDAYTALVAVTHDPKIDDFPIAEALRIGCFYVGALGSRKTHATRLERLRTDGLDESALARINAPIGLKIGAASPAEIAVAILAEIVQTLRTRDISPAGDRK
;
A
#
# COMPACT_ATOMS: atom_id res chain seq x y z
N MET A 1 -26.65 15.04 -3.69
CA MET A 1 -25.24 15.38 -3.45
C MET A 1 -25.03 16.86 -3.52
N ASP A 2 -24.70 17.41 -2.35
CA ASP A 2 -24.34 18.81 -2.16
C ASP A 2 -23.03 19.14 -2.91
N ALA A 3 -22.90 20.36 -3.40
CA ALA A 3 -21.77 20.83 -4.19
C ALA A 3 -20.46 20.80 -3.38
N ALA A 4 -20.52 21.09 -2.08
CA ALA A 4 -19.36 21.05 -1.20
C ALA A 4 -18.85 19.60 -1.00
N ASN A 5 -19.76 18.65 -0.81
CA ASN A 5 -19.41 17.22 -0.70
C ASN A 5 -18.81 16.68 -2.00
N LEU A 6 -19.34 17.07 -3.16
CA LEU A 6 -18.77 16.69 -4.45
C LEU A 6 -17.34 17.23 -4.63
N ALA A 7 -17.11 18.50 -4.28
CA ALA A 7 -15.77 19.10 -4.33
C ALA A 7 -14.79 18.35 -3.42
N ARG A 8 -15.17 18.11 -2.16
CA ARG A 8 -14.34 17.35 -1.20
C ARG A 8 -14.02 15.94 -1.69
N LEU A 9 -14.99 15.23 -2.27
CA LEU A 9 -14.77 13.89 -2.81
C LEU A 9 -13.80 13.91 -4.01
N ASN A 10 -13.94 14.89 -4.91
CA ASN A 10 -13.05 15.03 -6.05
C ASN A 10 -11.62 15.38 -5.63
N ASP A 11 -11.45 16.24 -4.63
CA ASP A 11 -10.14 16.59 -4.09
C ASP A 11 -9.48 15.37 -3.43
N ALA A 12 -10.22 14.58 -2.67
CA ALA A 12 -9.72 13.32 -2.11
C ALA A 12 -9.27 12.34 -3.21
N ARG A 13 -10.07 12.17 -4.27
CA ARG A 13 -9.72 11.31 -5.41
C ARG A 13 -8.45 11.77 -6.12
N ARG A 14 -8.31 13.08 -6.38
CA ARG A 14 -7.10 13.65 -7.01
C ARG A 14 -5.87 13.49 -6.13
N ALA A 15 -6.04 13.66 -4.82
CA ALA A 15 -4.98 13.47 -3.82
C ALA A 15 -4.71 11.98 -3.49
N ARG A 16 -5.37 11.03 -4.17
CA ARG A 16 -5.28 9.59 -3.90
C ARG A 16 -5.50 9.27 -2.41
N ARG A 17 -6.49 9.91 -1.80
CA ARG A 17 -6.97 9.63 -0.45
C ARG A 17 -8.27 8.85 -0.53
N ALA A 18 -8.39 7.78 0.25
CA ALA A 18 -9.62 7.03 0.32
C ALA A 18 -10.74 7.84 0.98
N ALA A 19 -11.93 7.74 0.39
CA ALA A 19 -13.11 8.43 0.84
C ALA A 19 -14.34 7.52 0.75
N ILE A 20 -15.30 7.73 1.65
CA ILE A 20 -16.64 7.16 1.58
C ILE A 20 -17.62 8.33 1.47
N LEU A 21 -18.44 8.32 0.42
CA LEU A 21 -19.63 9.15 0.37
C LEU A 21 -20.72 8.39 1.13
N LEU A 22 -21.01 8.86 2.34
CA LEU A 22 -22.06 8.34 3.20
C LEU A 22 -23.36 9.07 2.89
N THR A 23 -24.38 8.34 2.47
CA THR A 23 -25.72 8.86 2.19
C THR A 23 -26.73 8.26 3.15
N ASP A 24 -27.45 9.13 3.88
CA ASP A 24 -28.64 8.76 4.64
C ASP A 24 -29.81 8.59 3.65
N LEU A 25 -30.34 7.37 3.56
CA LEU A 25 -31.35 7.03 2.56
C LEU A 25 -32.76 7.51 2.96
N GLU A 26 -32.97 7.93 4.20
CA GLU A 26 -34.29 8.38 4.67
C GLU A 26 -34.53 9.86 4.37
N ASN A 27 -33.48 10.69 4.39
CA ASN A 27 -33.58 12.12 4.10
C ASN A 27 -32.74 12.58 2.89
N GLY A 28 -31.90 11.73 2.33
CA GLY A 28 -31.06 12.04 1.16
C GLY A 28 -29.82 12.89 1.46
N ASN A 29 -29.55 13.19 2.74
CA ASN A 29 -28.36 13.93 3.14
C ASN A 29 -27.11 13.07 2.91
N ASP A 30 -26.03 13.71 2.47
CA ASP A 30 -24.74 13.06 2.32
C ASP A 30 -23.60 13.79 3.03
N SER A 31 -22.53 13.05 3.26
CA SER A 31 -21.28 13.55 3.82
C SER A 31 -20.11 12.73 3.28
N VAL A 32 -18.93 13.34 3.21
CA VAL A 32 -17.71 12.65 2.79
C VAL A 32 -16.85 12.36 4.02
N VAL A 33 -16.62 11.07 4.26
CA VAL A 33 -15.72 10.55 5.30
C VAL A 33 -14.42 10.17 4.63
N LEU A 34 -13.30 10.76 5.04
CA LEU A 34 -11.97 10.33 4.60
C LEU A 34 -11.43 9.23 5.52
N GLU A 35 -10.54 8.39 5.01
CA GLU A 35 -9.83 7.40 5.85
C GLU A 35 -9.07 8.14 6.97
N GLY A 36 -9.36 7.78 8.22
CA GLY A 36 -8.89 8.46 9.43
C GLY A 36 -9.76 9.61 9.96
N ASP A 37 -10.88 9.96 9.31
CA ASP A 37 -11.84 10.91 9.89
C ASP A 37 -12.64 10.26 11.04
N SER A 38 -12.99 11.04 12.06
CA SER A 38 -13.91 10.58 13.10
C SER A 38 -15.34 10.48 12.57
N VAL A 39 -16.03 9.38 12.87
CA VAL A 39 -17.43 9.15 12.51
C VAL A 39 -18.27 8.84 13.75
N LYS A 40 -19.60 8.85 13.60
CA LYS A 40 -20.51 8.46 14.68
C LYS A 40 -20.17 7.03 15.15
N PRO A 41 -20.16 6.73 16.46
CA PRO A 41 -19.70 5.43 16.97
C PRO A 41 -20.37 4.21 16.33
N TRP A 42 -21.66 4.31 16.04
CA TRP A 42 -22.43 3.23 15.41
C TRP A 42 -22.13 3.04 13.90
N LEU A 43 -21.49 4.00 13.24
CA LEU A 43 -21.01 3.87 11.86
C LEU A 43 -19.61 3.26 11.75
N VAL A 44 -18.81 3.31 12.82
CA VAL A 44 -17.40 2.92 12.81
C VAL A 44 -17.20 1.53 12.19
N PRO A 45 -17.91 0.45 12.62
CA PRO A 45 -17.68 -0.88 12.08
C PRO A 45 -17.91 -0.98 10.57
N ALA A 46 -18.96 -0.30 10.07
CA ALA A 46 -19.32 -0.32 8.67
C ALA A 46 -18.36 0.50 7.80
N VAL A 47 -17.97 1.69 8.29
CA VAL A 47 -17.01 2.58 7.63
C VAL A 47 -15.65 1.89 7.51
N GLU A 48 -15.17 1.28 8.59
CA GLU A 48 -13.91 0.52 8.56
C GLU A 48 -13.97 -0.66 7.60
N ALA A 49 -15.06 -1.44 7.62
CA ALA A 49 -15.24 -2.57 6.71
C ALA A 49 -15.27 -2.12 5.24
N ALA A 50 -15.91 -0.98 4.95
CA ALA A 50 -15.94 -0.39 3.62
C ALA A 50 -14.55 0.07 3.17
N PHE A 51 -13.76 0.72 4.03
CA PHE A 51 -12.36 1.07 3.70
C PHE A 51 -11.45 -0.15 3.52
N ARG A 52 -11.55 -1.19 4.36
CA ARG A 52 -10.75 -2.42 4.20
C ARG A 52 -11.08 -3.17 2.91
N SER A 53 -12.37 -3.27 2.59
CA SER A 53 -12.84 -4.02 1.42
C SER A 53 -12.78 -3.23 0.11
N GLY A 54 -12.90 -1.90 0.18
CA GLY A 54 -13.11 -1.04 -0.98
C GLY A 54 -14.45 -1.24 -1.67
N ARG A 55 -15.41 -1.93 -1.02
CA ARG A 55 -16.72 -2.21 -1.59
C ARG A 55 -17.77 -1.27 -1.00
N SER A 56 -18.61 -0.73 -1.89
CA SER A 56 -19.80 0.01 -1.49
C SER A 56 -20.84 -0.93 -0.89
N THR A 57 -21.52 -0.50 0.17
CA THR A 57 -22.48 -1.32 0.92
C THR A 57 -23.61 -0.49 1.52
N SER A 58 -24.73 -1.14 1.82
CA SER A 58 -25.80 -0.55 2.62
C SER A 58 -25.78 -1.13 4.03
N ILE A 59 -26.15 -0.32 5.01
CA ILE A 59 -26.33 -0.75 6.40
C ILE A 59 -27.66 -0.22 6.93
N GLU A 60 -28.18 -0.87 7.96
CA GLU A 60 -29.35 -0.43 8.71
C GLU A 60 -28.99 -0.38 10.20
N VAL A 61 -29.29 0.75 10.85
CA VAL A 61 -29.04 0.99 12.27
C VAL A 61 -30.29 1.62 12.85
N ASP A 62 -30.90 0.97 13.84
CA ASP A 62 -32.14 1.41 14.49
C ASP A 62 -33.27 1.78 13.52
N GLY A 63 -33.42 1.02 12.42
CA GLY A 63 -34.43 1.27 11.38
C GLY A 63 -34.08 2.39 10.39
N HIS A 64 -32.90 3.01 10.51
CA HIS A 64 -32.37 4.00 9.57
C HIS A 64 -31.36 3.37 8.61
N ARG A 65 -31.54 3.59 7.31
CA ARG A 65 -30.68 3.01 6.28
C ARG A 65 -29.65 4.01 5.76
N TYR A 66 -28.42 3.54 5.62
CA TYR A 66 -27.31 4.31 5.08
C TYR A 66 -26.66 3.57 3.93
N PHE A 67 -26.26 4.30 2.89
CA PHE A 67 -25.42 3.78 1.82
C PHE A 67 -24.01 4.36 1.94
N LEU A 68 -23.01 3.48 1.96
CA LEU A 68 -21.61 3.81 2.00
C LEU A 68 -21.05 3.55 0.60
N ASN A 69 -20.80 4.62 -0.16
CA ASN A 69 -20.17 4.53 -1.47
C ASN A 69 -18.66 4.71 -1.34
N ALA A 70 -17.90 3.63 -1.48
CA ALA A 70 -16.45 3.61 -1.25
C ALA A 70 -15.67 4.05 -2.50
N HIS A 71 -14.77 5.01 -2.33
CA HIS A 71 -13.87 5.55 -3.35
C HIS A 71 -12.44 5.41 -2.86
N LEU A 72 -11.81 4.28 -3.19
CA LEU A 72 -10.42 4.01 -2.82
C LEU A 72 -9.49 4.25 -4.03
N PRO A 73 -8.27 4.75 -3.81
CA PRO A 73 -7.23 4.71 -4.82
C PRO A 73 -6.95 3.25 -5.22
N PRO A 74 -6.68 2.98 -6.50
CA PRO A 74 -6.09 1.70 -6.89
C PRO A 74 -4.81 1.46 -6.10
N ALA A 75 -4.68 0.27 -5.51
CA ALA A 75 -3.49 -0.13 -4.78
C ALA A 75 -2.40 -0.51 -5.78
N HIS A 76 -1.20 0.05 -5.62
CA HIS A 76 -0.09 -0.20 -6.52
C HIS A 76 1.03 -0.94 -5.78
N ILE A 77 1.77 -1.78 -6.50
CA ILE A 77 2.97 -2.46 -5.99
C ILE A 77 4.19 -1.86 -6.70
N VAL A 78 5.09 -1.27 -5.91
CA VAL A 78 6.37 -0.75 -6.38
C VAL A 78 7.47 -1.70 -5.92
N ILE A 79 8.08 -2.38 -6.88
CA ILE A 79 9.15 -3.36 -6.65
C ILE A 79 10.49 -2.68 -6.91
N ILE A 80 11.35 -2.66 -5.90
CA ILE A 80 12.74 -2.23 -6.01
C ILE A 80 13.59 -3.47 -6.27
N GLY A 81 14.09 -3.57 -7.51
CA GLY A 81 14.89 -4.69 -7.99
C GLY A 81 14.22 -5.50 -9.09
N ALA A 82 14.91 -5.66 -10.21
CA ALA A 82 14.53 -6.44 -11.39
C ALA A 82 15.10 -7.87 -11.32
N VAL A 83 14.82 -8.58 -10.22
CA VAL A 83 15.33 -9.95 -9.97
C VAL A 83 14.35 -11.03 -10.44
N HIS A 84 14.70 -12.31 -10.26
CA HIS A 84 13.86 -13.45 -10.65
C HIS A 84 12.50 -13.45 -9.92
N ILE A 85 12.48 -13.12 -8.63
CA ILE A 85 11.24 -13.02 -7.83
C ILE A 85 10.32 -11.95 -8.44
N SER A 86 10.85 -10.79 -8.81
CA SER A 86 10.08 -9.66 -9.34
C SER A 86 9.35 -9.99 -10.64
N GLN A 87 9.93 -10.82 -11.51
CA GLN A 87 9.30 -11.23 -12.77
C GLN A 87 7.99 -11.99 -12.50
N ILE A 88 8.05 -12.94 -11.57
CA ILE A 88 6.91 -13.78 -11.21
C ILE A 88 5.89 -12.98 -10.40
N LEU A 89 6.38 -12.23 -9.41
CA LEU A 89 5.53 -11.39 -8.57
C LEU A 89 4.76 -10.37 -9.39
N ALA A 90 5.39 -9.70 -10.35
CA ALA A 90 4.72 -8.70 -11.18
C ALA A 90 3.57 -9.29 -11.99
N GLN A 91 3.78 -10.47 -12.61
CA GLN A 91 2.71 -11.15 -13.34
C GLN A 91 1.55 -11.56 -12.43
N MET A 92 1.85 -12.18 -11.27
CA MET A 92 0.83 -12.59 -10.30
C MET A 92 0.05 -11.40 -9.75
N ALA A 93 0.75 -10.30 -9.43
CA ALA A 93 0.17 -9.08 -8.93
C ALA A 93 -0.75 -8.41 -9.96
N SER A 94 -0.32 -8.30 -11.22
CA SER A 94 -1.16 -7.77 -12.30
C SER A 94 -2.41 -8.62 -12.51
N LEU A 95 -2.29 -9.95 -12.48
CA LEU A 95 -3.44 -10.85 -12.56
C LEU A 95 -4.40 -10.70 -11.36
N ALA A 96 -3.86 -10.37 -10.18
CA ALA A 96 -4.66 -10.08 -8.98
C ALA A 96 -5.28 -8.67 -8.99
N GLY A 97 -5.05 -7.88 -10.04
CA GLY A 97 -5.64 -6.54 -10.22
C GLY A 97 -4.83 -5.39 -9.60
N PHE A 98 -3.55 -5.60 -9.30
CA PHE A 98 -2.65 -4.53 -8.86
C PHE A 98 -1.91 -3.92 -10.04
N ASP A 99 -1.76 -2.59 -10.01
CA ASP A 99 -0.82 -1.90 -10.88
C ASP A 99 0.60 -2.12 -10.35
N VAL A 100 1.51 -2.57 -11.22
CA VAL A 100 2.88 -2.93 -10.83
C VAL A 100 3.89 -2.06 -11.53
N ARG A 101 4.83 -1.52 -10.76
CA ARG A 101 6.03 -0.85 -11.25
C ARG A 101 7.28 -1.53 -10.73
N ILE A 102 8.30 -1.62 -11.55
CA ILE A 102 9.63 -2.11 -11.17
C ILE A 102 10.66 -1.02 -11.40
N ILE A 103 11.50 -0.78 -10.40
CA ILE A 103 12.60 0.17 -10.47
C ILE A 103 13.91 -0.57 -10.13
N ASP A 104 14.88 -0.54 -11.03
CA ASP A 104 16.21 -1.09 -10.77
C ASP A 104 17.27 -0.35 -11.63
N PRO A 105 18.28 0.29 -11.03
CA PRO A 105 19.31 1.03 -11.77
C PRO A 105 20.24 0.11 -12.57
N ARG A 106 20.21 -1.21 -12.32
CA ARG A 106 21.10 -2.18 -12.98
C ARG A 106 20.47 -2.60 -14.30
N THR A 107 20.85 -1.90 -15.36
CA THR A 107 20.34 -2.12 -16.74
C THR A 107 20.49 -3.56 -17.25
N ALA A 108 21.51 -4.30 -16.78
CA ALA A 108 21.68 -5.72 -17.10
C ALA A 108 20.54 -6.61 -16.56
N PHE A 109 19.84 -6.15 -15.52
CA PHE A 109 18.70 -6.86 -14.94
C PHE A 109 17.36 -6.29 -15.43
N ALA A 110 17.26 -4.97 -15.56
CA ALA A 110 16.06 -4.27 -15.98
C ALA A 110 15.93 -4.22 -17.51
N THR A 111 15.69 -5.37 -18.15
CA THR A 111 15.45 -5.44 -19.59
C THR A 111 13.97 -5.61 -19.92
N PRO A 112 13.43 -4.91 -20.95
CA PRO A 112 12.00 -4.99 -21.30
C PRO A 112 11.52 -6.42 -21.61
N GLU A 113 12.38 -7.26 -22.18
CA GLU A 113 12.05 -8.64 -22.57
C GLU A 113 11.73 -9.51 -21.36
N ARG A 114 12.32 -9.21 -20.19
CA ARG A 114 12.08 -9.93 -18.93
C ARG A 114 10.80 -9.49 -18.23
N PHE A 115 10.26 -8.32 -18.58
CA PHE A 115 9.15 -7.67 -17.86
C PHE A 115 8.10 -7.12 -18.84
N LEU A 116 7.79 -7.88 -19.89
CA LEU A 116 6.81 -7.49 -20.90
C LEU A 116 5.47 -7.11 -20.26
N GLY A 117 4.97 -5.92 -20.60
CA GLY A 117 3.68 -5.41 -20.09
C GLY A 117 3.75 -4.83 -18.67
N ILE A 118 4.92 -4.78 -18.04
CA ILE A 118 5.12 -4.16 -16.72
C ILE A 118 5.78 -2.79 -16.89
N ASP A 119 5.37 -1.82 -16.06
CA ASP A 119 6.00 -0.51 -15.95
C ASP A 119 7.40 -0.66 -15.34
N LEU A 120 8.42 -0.75 -16.20
CA LEU A 120 9.81 -0.94 -15.82
C LEU A 120 10.60 0.36 -16.02
N THR A 121 11.29 0.81 -14.97
CA THR A 121 12.20 1.96 -15.01
C THR A 121 13.62 1.52 -14.63
N ALA A 122 14.55 1.63 -15.57
CA ALA A 122 15.96 1.25 -15.39
C ALA A 122 16.79 2.44 -14.87
N ASP A 123 16.46 2.94 -13.67
CA ASP A 123 17.10 4.11 -13.07
C ASP A 123 17.10 4.00 -11.52
N TRP A 124 17.78 4.93 -10.86
CA TRP A 124 17.90 4.96 -9.40
C TRP A 124 16.57 5.29 -8.72
N PRO A 125 16.16 4.54 -7.67
CA PRO A 125 14.93 4.83 -6.94
C PRO A 125 14.84 6.26 -6.41
N VAL A 126 15.98 6.85 -6.00
CA VAL A 126 16.03 8.24 -5.52
C VAL A 126 15.61 9.26 -6.57
N ASP A 127 15.83 8.97 -7.85
CA ASP A 127 15.46 9.88 -8.94
C ASP A 127 14.03 9.59 -9.41
N VAL A 128 13.69 8.31 -9.62
CA VAL A 128 12.35 7.91 -10.06
C VAL A 128 11.26 8.33 -9.07
N LEU A 129 11.52 8.23 -7.77
CA LEU A 129 10.53 8.55 -6.73
C LEU A 129 10.32 10.06 -6.51
N LYS A 130 11.17 10.93 -7.06
CA LYS A 130 10.92 12.38 -7.07
C LYS A 130 9.74 12.72 -7.98
N ASP A 131 9.73 12.13 -9.17
CA ASP A 131 8.70 12.39 -10.19
C ASP A 131 7.48 11.51 -10.03
N ARG A 132 7.66 10.31 -9.45
CA ARG A 132 6.61 9.30 -9.30
C ARG A 132 6.51 8.85 -7.84
N PRO A 133 6.11 9.75 -6.92
CA PRO A 133 6.16 9.50 -5.48
C PRO A 133 5.27 8.34 -5.06
N LEU A 134 5.61 7.77 -3.90
CA LEU A 134 4.81 6.75 -3.23
C LEU A 134 3.63 7.41 -2.51
N ASP A 135 2.66 6.59 -2.10
CA ASP A 135 1.53 7.02 -1.28
C ASP A 135 1.09 5.94 -0.28
N ALA A 136 0.08 6.24 0.53
CA ALA A 136 -0.47 5.31 1.51
C ALA A 136 -1.08 4.04 0.88
N TYR A 137 -1.48 4.07 -0.39
CA TYR A 137 -2.02 2.94 -1.16
C TYR A 137 -0.95 2.22 -2.00
N THR A 138 0.32 2.43 -1.66
CA THR A 138 1.45 1.75 -2.27
C THR A 138 1.99 0.65 -1.37
N ALA A 139 2.24 -0.53 -1.94
CA ALA A 139 3.06 -1.58 -1.35
C ALA A 139 4.48 -1.49 -1.91
N LEU A 140 5.46 -1.24 -1.05
CA LEU A 140 6.87 -1.29 -1.42
C LEU A 140 7.43 -2.69 -1.21
N VAL A 141 8.10 -3.23 -2.22
CA VAL A 141 8.77 -4.54 -2.19
C VAL A 141 10.25 -4.36 -2.56
N ALA A 142 11.14 -4.41 -1.56
CA ALA A 142 12.58 -4.29 -1.78
C ALA A 142 13.25 -5.67 -1.84
N VAL A 143 13.82 -6.02 -3.00
CA VAL A 143 14.33 -7.37 -3.30
C VAL A 143 15.74 -7.37 -3.90
N THR A 144 16.49 -6.27 -3.81
CA THR A 144 17.83 -6.19 -4.42
C THR A 144 18.93 -6.80 -3.58
N HIS A 145 18.78 -6.81 -2.25
CA HIS A 145 19.84 -7.06 -1.26
C HIS A 145 20.97 -6.02 -1.22
N ASP A 146 20.88 -4.94 -2.00
CA ASP A 146 21.88 -3.87 -2.03
C ASP A 146 21.35 -2.67 -1.22
N PRO A 147 21.95 -2.35 -0.06
CA PRO A 147 21.58 -1.18 0.74
C PRO A 147 21.54 0.13 -0.06
N LYS A 148 22.42 0.29 -1.07
CA LYS A 148 22.47 1.51 -1.89
C LYS A 148 21.22 1.71 -2.74
N ILE A 149 20.51 0.62 -3.04
CA ILE A 149 19.30 0.64 -3.86
C ILE A 149 18.06 0.53 -2.95
N ASP A 150 18.10 -0.33 -1.93
CA ASP A 150 16.95 -0.67 -1.08
C ASP A 150 16.67 0.39 0.02
N ASP A 151 17.69 0.97 0.65
CA ASP A 151 17.48 1.71 1.91
C ASP A 151 16.71 3.02 1.69
N PHE A 152 17.02 3.80 0.65
CA PHE A 152 16.30 5.03 0.32
C PHE A 152 14.78 4.80 0.10
N PRO A 153 14.34 3.91 -0.82
CA PRO A 153 12.91 3.72 -1.05
C PRO A 153 12.20 3.10 0.17
N ILE A 154 12.87 2.24 0.96
CA ILE A 154 12.32 1.74 2.22
C ILE A 154 12.07 2.91 3.18
N ALA A 155 13.05 3.78 3.37
CA ALA A 155 12.90 4.92 4.26
C ALA A 155 11.77 5.84 3.82
N GLU A 156 11.67 6.11 2.52
CA GLU A 156 10.61 6.95 1.97
C GLU A 156 9.22 6.34 2.13
N ALA A 157 9.07 5.04 1.87
CA ALA A 157 7.80 4.34 2.05
C ALA A 157 7.33 4.36 3.52
N LEU A 158 8.26 4.27 4.46
CA LEU A 158 7.95 4.36 5.89
C LEU A 158 7.48 5.77 6.27
N ARG A 159 8.17 6.82 5.82
CA ARG A 159 7.82 8.23 6.09
C ARG A 159 6.46 8.61 5.51
N ILE A 160 6.19 8.22 4.27
CA ILE A 160 4.92 8.49 3.59
C ILE A 160 3.77 7.69 4.19
N GLY A 161 4.06 6.53 4.79
CA GLY A 161 3.05 5.68 5.38
C GLY A 161 2.43 4.71 4.36
N CYS A 162 3.21 4.19 3.42
CA CYS A 162 2.80 3.08 2.54
C CYS A 162 2.14 1.95 3.34
N PHE A 163 1.03 1.41 2.86
CA PHE A 163 0.31 0.37 3.61
C PHE A 163 1.15 -0.89 3.83
N TYR A 164 2.14 -1.13 2.97
CA TYR A 164 3.04 -2.26 3.08
C TYR A 164 4.48 -1.87 2.72
N VAL A 165 5.43 -2.30 3.57
CA VAL A 165 6.87 -2.19 3.30
C VAL A 165 7.48 -3.56 3.57
N GLY A 166 7.88 -4.25 2.51
CA GLY A 166 8.49 -5.57 2.57
C GLY A 166 9.93 -5.53 2.10
N ALA A 167 10.81 -6.24 2.80
CA ALA A 167 12.23 -6.28 2.42
C ALA A 167 12.82 -7.69 2.52
N LEU A 168 13.33 -8.18 1.38
CA LEU A 168 13.97 -9.47 1.27
C LEU A 168 15.26 -9.52 2.09
N GLY A 169 15.56 -10.68 2.70
CA GLY A 169 16.78 -10.87 3.46
C GLY A 169 16.60 -11.75 4.69
N SER A 170 17.72 -12.35 5.13
CA SER A 170 17.75 -13.08 6.39
C SER A 170 17.49 -12.16 7.58
N ARG A 171 17.16 -12.73 8.75
CA ARG A 171 17.07 -11.95 10.01
C ARG A 171 18.34 -11.14 10.30
N LYS A 172 19.51 -11.71 9.99
CA LYS A 172 20.81 -11.03 10.14
C LYS A 172 20.90 -9.81 9.20
N THR A 173 20.56 -9.98 7.93
CA THR A 173 20.52 -8.89 6.94
C THR A 173 19.55 -7.79 7.35
N HIS A 174 18.39 -8.19 7.88
CA HIS A 174 17.40 -7.24 8.37
C HIS A 174 17.90 -6.44 9.57
N ALA A 175 18.55 -7.07 10.56
CA ALA A 175 19.13 -6.35 11.70
C ALA A 175 20.12 -5.27 11.24
N THR A 176 21.02 -5.58 10.30
CA THR A 176 21.93 -4.58 9.74
C THR A 176 21.20 -3.48 8.96
N ARG A 177 20.09 -3.79 8.30
CA ARG A 177 19.22 -2.79 7.66
C ARG A 177 18.62 -1.83 8.68
N LEU A 178 18.11 -2.36 9.80
CA LEU A 178 17.56 -1.54 10.88
C LEU A 178 18.57 -0.53 11.41
N GLU A 179 19.83 -0.94 11.62
CA GLU A 179 20.87 0.00 12.08
C GLU A 179 21.15 1.15 11.11
N ARG A 180 21.14 0.87 9.80
CA ARG A 180 21.35 1.93 8.79
C ARG A 180 20.14 2.86 8.73
N LEU A 181 18.93 2.32 8.68
CA LEU A 181 17.70 3.11 8.65
C LEU A 181 17.47 3.94 9.92
N ARG A 182 17.90 3.43 11.08
CA ARG A 182 17.91 4.18 12.34
C ARG A 182 18.88 5.37 12.27
N THR A 183 20.05 5.17 11.66
CA THR A 183 21.01 6.24 11.40
C THR A 183 20.43 7.32 10.47
N ASP A 184 19.56 6.93 9.55
CA ASP A 184 18.81 7.82 8.64
C ASP A 184 17.59 8.50 9.30
N GLY A 185 17.46 8.41 10.63
CA GLY A 185 16.49 9.16 11.43
C GLY A 185 15.11 8.52 11.56
N LEU A 186 14.94 7.24 11.22
CA LEU A 186 13.70 6.52 11.47
C LEU A 186 13.63 6.01 12.91
N ASP A 187 12.46 6.15 13.52
CA ASP A 187 12.19 5.66 14.87
C ASP A 187 11.80 4.17 14.88
N GLU A 188 11.77 3.57 16.07
CA GLU A 188 11.41 2.15 16.23
C GLU A 188 9.99 1.85 15.73
N SER A 189 9.06 2.83 15.83
CA SER A 189 7.68 2.66 15.40
C SER A 189 7.57 2.50 13.88
N ALA A 190 8.34 3.29 13.12
CA ALA A 190 8.44 3.18 11.68
C ALA A 190 9.20 1.90 11.29
N LEU A 191 10.32 1.62 11.94
CA LEU A 191 11.14 0.44 11.65
C LEU A 191 10.39 -0.88 11.87
N ALA A 192 9.52 -0.95 12.89
CA ALA A 192 8.68 -2.12 13.17
C ALA A 192 7.67 -2.44 12.07
N ARG A 193 7.40 -1.51 11.13
CA ARG A 193 6.49 -1.72 9.99
C ARG A 193 7.14 -2.45 8.81
N ILE A 194 8.45 -2.72 8.87
CA ILE A 194 9.15 -3.46 7.81
C ILE A 194 8.87 -4.97 7.97
N ASN A 195 8.25 -5.57 6.96
CA ASN A 195 8.10 -7.03 6.87
C ASN A 195 9.39 -7.65 6.34
N ALA A 196 10.21 -8.19 7.26
CA ALA A 196 11.50 -8.82 6.94
C ALA A 196 11.81 -10.01 7.88
N PRO A 197 11.98 -11.24 7.36
CA PRO A 197 11.91 -11.61 5.95
C PRO A 197 10.53 -11.35 5.35
N ILE A 198 10.52 -10.86 4.11
CA ILE A 198 9.31 -10.51 3.38
C ILE A 198 8.45 -11.75 3.08
N GLY A 199 7.12 -11.59 3.11
CA GLY A 199 6.16 -12.59 2.73
C GLY A 199 5.75 -13.52 3.86
N LEU A 200 4.54 -14.10 3.73
CA LEU A 200 4.01 -15.02 4.73
C LEU A 200 4.90 -16.25 4.89
N LYS A 201 5.00 -16.76 6.12
CA LYS A 201 5.78 -17.96 6.44
C LYS A 201 5.08 -19.24 5.98
N ILE A 202 5.10 -19.49 4.68
CA ILE A 202 4.49 -20.68 4.04
C ILE A 202 5.49 -21.81 3.74
N GLY A 203 6.76 -21.64 4.13
CA GLY A 203 7.82 -22.61 3.82
C GLY A 203 8.35 -22.48 2.38
N ALA A 204 8.20 -21.31 1.76
CA ALA A 204 8.64 -21.05 0.39
C ALA A 204 10.15 -21.30 0.19
N ALA A 205 10.48 -22.00 -0.89
CA ALA A 205 11.85 -22.33 -1.29
C ALA A 205 12.20 -21.85 -2.70
N SER A 206 11.22 -21.84 -3.63
CA SER A 206 11.43 -21.37 -5.00
C SER A 206 11.09 -19.87 -5.16
N PRO A 207 11.63 -19.17 -6.17
CA PRO A 207 11.24 -17.78 -6.45
C PRO A 207 9.73 -17.59 -6.66
N ALA A 208 9.04 -18.57 -7.23
CA ALA A 208 7.60 -18.54 -7.43
C ALA A 208 6.83 -18.65 -6.11
N GLU A 209 7.23 -19.57 -5.23
CA GLU A 209 6.64 -19.69 -3.90
C GLU A 209 6.89 -18.42 -3.06
N ILE A 210 8.08 -17.82 -3.18
CA ILE A 210 8.39 -16.56 -2.51
C ILE A 210 7.48 -15.44 -3.05
N ALA A 211 7.27 -15.35 -4.37
CA ALA A 211 6.34 -14.39 -4.95
C ALA A 211 4.90 -14.58 -4.43
N VAL A 212 4.42 -15.83 -4.31
CA VAL A 212 3.12 -16.13 -3.70
C VAL A 212 3.07 -15.66 -2.25
N ALA A 213 4.11 -15.95 -1.46
CA ALA A 213 4.20 -15.53 -0.07
C ALA A 213 4.15 -14.01 0.09
N ILE A 214 4.87 -13.27 -0.78
CA ILE A 214 4.88 -11.80 -0.80
C ILE A 214 3.50 -11.26 -1.18
N LEU A 215 2.91 -11.75 -2.27
CA LEU A 215 1.60 -11.27 -2.73
C LEU A 215 0.51 -11.54 -1.69
N ALA A 216 0.55 -12.71 -1.04
CA ALA A 216 -0.38 -13.04 0.02
C ALA A 216 -0.25 -12.09 1.23
N GLU A 217 0.97 -11.72 1.61
CA GLU A 217 1.22 -10.76 2.70
C GLU A 217 0.77 -9.34 2.33
N ILE A 218 1.01 -8.91 1.08
CA ILE A 218 0.52 -7.62 0.57
C ILE A 218 -1.01 -7.56 0.64
N VAL A 219 -1.69 -8.60 0.13
CA VAL A 219 -3.16 -8.68 0.17
C VAL A 219 -3.66 -8.69 1.60
N GLN A 220 -3.06 -9.51 2.48
CA GLN A 220 -3.42 -9.53 3.89
C GLN A 220 -3.31 -8.13 4.50
N THR A 221 -2.15 -7.49 4.34
CA THR A 221 -1.87 -6.16 4.90
C THR A 221 -2.86 -5.12 4.40
N LEU A 222 -3.17 -5.11 3.08
CA LEU A 222 -4.15 -4.19 2.52
C LEU A 222 -5.54 -4.38 3.14
N ARG A 223 -5.94 -5.64 3.40
CA ARG A 223 -7.28 -5.99 3.91
C ARG A 223 -7.41 -5.90 5.43
N THR A 224 -6.30 -5.90 6.17
CA THR A 224 -6.28 -5.81 7.63
C THR A 224 -5.63 -4.55 8.17
N ARG A 225 -5.27 -3.60 7.30
CA ARG A 225 -4.66 -2.33 7.72
C ARG A 225 -5.55 -1.59 8.71
N ASP A 226 -4.88 -0.82 9.55
CA ASP A 226 -5.55 0.08 10.48
C ASP A 226 -6.17 1.26 9.71
N ILE A 227 -7.43 1.54 10.00
CA ILE A 227 -8.26 2.59 9.38
C ILE A 227 -8.49 3.73 10.38
N SER A 228 -7.99 3.57 11.62
CA SER A 228 -8.22 4.48 12.73
C SER A 228 -7.66 5.88 12.47
N PRO A 229 -8.27 6.92 13.07
CA PRO A 229 -7.75 8.29 13.00
C PRO A 229 -6.28 8.36 13.43
N ALA A 230 -5.49 9.18 12.74
CA ALA A 230 -4.06 9.32 12.97
C ALA A 230 -3.67 9.69 14.42
N GLY A 231 -4.62 10.15 15.24
CA GLY A 231 -4.44 10.51 16.66
C GLY A 231 -4.56 9.38 17.69
N ASP A 232 -4.99 8.17 17.29
CA ASP A 232 -5.08 7.00 18.19
C ASP A 232 -3.86 6.07 18.11
N ARG A 233 -2.82 6.46 17.36
CA ARG A 233 -1.52 5.79 17.35
C ARG A 233 -0.77 6.09 18.66
N LYS A 234 -1.08 5.33 19.71
CA LYS A 234 -0.31 5.26 20.95
C LYS A 234 0.82 4.23 20.88
#